data_AF-A0A3R9PWM8-F1
#
_entry.id   AF-A0A3R9PWM8-F1
#
_cell.length_a   1.000
_cell.length_b   1.000
_cell.length_c   1.000
_cell.angle_alpha   90.00
_cell.angle_beta   90.00
_cell.angle_gamma   90.00
#
_symmetry.space_group_name_H-M   'P 1'
#
loop_
_entity.id
_entity.type
_entity.pdbx_description
1 polymer ?
#
loop_
_entity_poly.entity_id
_entity_poly.type
_entity_poly.pdbx_seq_one_letter_code
_entity_poly.pdbx_strand_id
1 'polypeptide(L)'
;MKIWIYYIVEAEKIEIYNRYLSLIRSAAYSGNHRAQFELALHYEEFNFFGLNMNYNRRKAMYWYKKACEGNIADACNNLATCYNSEEKKEEAMAFYKKAINLGSILAKKNLRGLL
;
A
#
# COMPACT_ATOMS: atom_id res chain seq x y z
N MET A 1 -28.49 10.88 24.48
CA MET A 1 -28.22 11.66 23.25
C MET A 1 -26.80 11.51 22.69
N LYS A 2 -25.73 11.39 23.51
CA LYS A 2 -24.33 11.26 23.00
C LYS A 2 -24.04 9.99 22.19
N ILE A 3 -24.65 8.86 22.56
CA ILE A 3 -24.42 7.56 21.90
C ILE A 3 -24.97 7.56 20.46
N TRP A 4 -26.14 8.17 20.24
CA TRP A 4 -26.76 8.26 18.92
C TRP A 4 -25.93 9.13 17.94
N ILE A 5 -25.39 10.25 18.43
CA ILE A 5 -24.50 11.12 17.64
C ILE A 5 -23.21 10.37 17.26
N TYR A 6 -22.64 9.58 18.18
CA TYR A 6 -21.46 8.75 17.90
C TYR A 6 -21.71 7.77 16.74
N TYR A 7 -22.86 7.07 16.74
CA TYR A 7 -23.18 6.11 15.67
C TYR A 7 -23.41 6.77 14.32
N ILE A 8 -24.03 7.96 14.27
CA ILE A 8 -24.22 8.71 13.02
C ILE A 8 -22.86 9.12 12.45
N VAL A 9 -21.97 9.67 13.27
CA VAL A 9 -20.62 10.09 12.83
C VAL A 9 -19.80 8.90 12.33
N GLU A 10 -19.93 7.73 12.96
CA GLU A 10 -19.20 6.54 12.52
C GLU A 10 -19.75 5.98 11.20
N ALA A 11 -21.08 5.99 11.01
CA ALA A 11 -21.70 5.60 9.75
C ALA A 11 -21.29 6.51 8.58
N GLU A 12 -21.23 7.83 8.79
CA GLU A 12 -20.77 8.80 7.79
C GLU A 12 -19.32 8.55 7.38
N LYS A 13 -18.43 8.26 8.33
CA LYS A 13 -17.02 7.92 8.03
C LYS A 13 -16.90 6.66 7.16
N ILE A 14 -17.69 5.63 7.47
CA ILE A 14 -17.72 4.38 6.69
C ILE A 14 -18.19 4.66 5.26
N GLU A 15 -19.23 5.48 5.09
CA GLU A 15 -19.73 5.86 3.77
C GLU A 15 -18.68 6.64 2.95
N ILE A 16 -18.05 7.65 3.56
CA ILE A 16 -16.98 8.44 2.92
C ILE A 16 -15.83 7.53 2.51
N TYR A 17 -15.42 6.61 3.38
CA TYR A 17 -14.35 5.66 3.07
C TYR A 17 -14.71 4.72 1.93
N ASN A 18 -15.94 4.21 1.90
CA ASN A 18 -16.41 3.36 0.80
C ASN A 18 -16.43 4.12 -0.54
N ARG A 19 -16.85 5.39 -0.52
CA ARG A 19 -16.81 6.25 -1.70
C ARG A 19 -15.38 6.53 -2.17
N TYR A 20 -14.48 6.85 -1.24
CA TYR A 20 -13.05 7.01 -1.51
C TYR A 20 -12.47 5.75 -2.16
N LEU A 21 -12.73 4.58 -1.56
CA LEU A 21 -12.23 3.31 -2.05
C LEU A 21 -12.77 2.95 -3.45
N SER A 22 -14.03 3.29 -3.73
CA SER A 22 -14.62 3.13 -5.07
C SER A 22 -13.85 3.94 -6.13
N LEU A 23 -13.56 5.21 -5.83
CA LEU A 23 -12.79 6.09 -6.72
C LEU A 23 -11.35 5.57 -6.93
N ILE A 24 -10.69 5.15 -5.84
CA ILE A 24 -9.35 4.58 -5.90
C ILE A 24 -9.33 3.30 -6.75
N ARG A 25 -10.32 2.41 -6.61
CA ARG A 25 -10.44 1.21 -7.44
C ARG A 25 -10.59 1.57 -8.91
N SER A 26 -11.54 2.44 -9.24
CA SER A 26 -11.76 2.88 -10.62
C SER A 26 -10.47 3.43 -11.24
N ALA A 27 -9.80 4.36 -10.57
CA ALA A 27 -8.55 4.95 -11.05
C ALA A 27 -7.40 3.93 -11.17
N ALA A 28 -7.28 3.00 -10.21
CA ALA A 28 -6.25 1.95 -10.25
C ALA A 28 -6.44 1.00 -11.43
N TYR A 29 -7.69 0.60 -11.72
CA TYR A 29 -8.04 -0.21 -12.89
C TYR A 29 -7.87 0.54 -14.21
N SER A 30 -8.00 1.87 -14.20
CA SER A 30 -7.66 2.73 -15.35
C SER A 30 -6.16 2.99 -15.52
N GLY A 31 -5.30 2.37 -14.71
CA GLY A 31 -3.84 2.46 -14.87
C GLY A 31 -3.17 3.59 -14.09
N ASN A 32 -3.89 4.32 -13.23
CA ASN A 32 -3.27 5.37 -12.42
C ASN A 32 -2.36 4.74 -11.33
N HIS A 33 -1.05 4.90 -11.48
CA HIS A 33 -0.07 4.27 -10.58
C HIS A 33 -0.12 4.75 -9.14
N ARG A 34 -0.53 6.00 -8.90
CA ARG A 34 -0.75 6.49 -7.54
C ARG A 34 -1.97 5.81 -6.90
N ALA A 35 -3.08 5.68 -7.64
CA ALA A 35 -4.25 4.96 -7.17
C ALA A 35 -3.95 3.46 -6.96
N GLN A 36 -3.11 2.85 -7.79
CA GLN A 36 -2.63 1.48 -7.56
C GLN A 36 -1.86 1.37 -6.24
N PHE A 37 -1.01 2.33 -5.92
CA PHE A 37 -0.33 2.36 -4.62
C PHE A 37 -1.32 2.50 -3.45
N GLU A 38 -2.28 3.41 -3.54
CA GLU A 38 -3.32 3.57 -2.51
C GLU A 38 -4.18 2.30 -2.35
N LEU A 39 -4.50 1.62 -3.45
CA LEU A 39 -5.23 0.35 -3.43
C LEU A 39 -4.38 -0.79 -2.83
N ALA A 40 -3.06 -0.74 -2.98
CA ALA A 40 -2.16 -1.68 -2.30
C ALA A 40 -2.18 -1.47 -0.78
N LEU A 41 -2.12 -0.22 -0.32
CA LEU A 41 -2.22 0.15 1.09
C LEU A 41 -3.57 -0.27 1.71
N HIS A 42 -4.65 -0.24 0.93
CA HIS A 42 -5.95 -0.77 1.36
C HIS A 42 -5.91 -2.27 1.70
N TYR A 43 -4.96 -3.04 1.17
CA TYR A 43 -4.81 -4.46 1.46
C TYR A 43 -3.69 -4.77 2.48
N GLU A 44 -3.08 -3.75 3.09
CA GLU A 44 -2.10 -3.91 4.17
C GLU A 44 -2.76 -4.34 5.48
N GLU A 45 -1.97 -4.95 6.37
CA GLU A 45 -2.44 -5.42 7.68
C GLU A 45 -2.91 -4.25 8.55
N PHE A 46 -2.23 -3.12 8.44
CA PHE A 46 -2.55 -1.88 9.12
C PHE A 46 -2.79 -0.77 8.09
N ASN A 47 -3.87 -0.02 8.27
CA ASN A 47 -4.17 1.18 7.50
C ASN A 47 -4.55 2.34 8.43
N PHE A 48 -5.05 3.44 7.87
CA PHE A 48 -5.42 4.63 8.63
C PHE A 48 -6.44 4.38 9.76
N PHE A 49 -7.27 3.34 9.65
CA PHE A 49 -8.27 2.94 10.65
C PHE A 49 -7.75 1.89 11.65
N GLY A 50 -6.46 1.53 11.59
CA GLY A 50 -5.86 0.51 12.44
C GLY A 50 -5.83 -0.87 11.76
N LEU A 51 -6.15 -1.93 12.52
CA LEU A 51 -6.14 -3.30 12.02
C LEU A 51 -7.17 -3.45 10.89
N ASN A 52 -6.71 -3.95 9.75
CA ASN A 52 -7.51 -4.00 8.54
C ASN A 52 -8.13 -5.38 8.31
N MET A 53 -9.45 -5.45 8.41
CA MET A 53 -10.22 -6.67 8.13
C MET A 53 -10.17 -7.12 6.66
N ASN A 54 -9.75 -6.24 5.75
CA ASN A 54 -9.57 -6.56 4.33
C ASN A 54 -8.12 -6.95 3.97
N TYR A 55 -7.25 -7.15 4.97
CA TYR A 55 -5.85 -7.52 4.74
C TYR A 55 -5.71 -8.66 3.74
N ASN A 56 -4.90 -8.45 2.71
CA ASN A 56 -4.57 -9.46 1.73
C ASN A 56 -3.22 -9.17 1.10
N ARG A 57 -2.16 -9.76 1.67
CA ARG A 57 -0.77 -9.56 1.21
C ARG A 57 -0.57 -9.81 -0.28
N ARG A 58 -1.20 -10.82 -0.87
CA ARG A 58 -1.08 -11.11 -2.31
C ARG A 58 -1.66 -9.98 -3.16
N LYS A 59 -2.82 -9.43 -2.78
CA LYS A 59 -3.41 -8.26 -3.46
C LYS A 59 -2.56 -7.00 -3.27
N ALA A 60 -2.02 -6.78 -2.07
CA ALA A 60 -1.11 -5.66 -1.81
C ALA A 60 0.12 -5.75 -2.73
N MET A 61 0.79 -6.91 -2.78
CA MET A 61 1.94 -7.15 -3.67
C MET A 61 1.60 -6.96 -5.16
N TYR A 62 0.45 -7.45 -5.61
CA TYR A 62 0.00 -7.24 -6.99
C TYR A 62 -0.08 -5.74 -7.35
N TRP A 63 -0.73 -4.94 -6.49
CA TRP A 63 -0.91 -3.51 -6.72
C TRP A 63 0.37 -2.71 -6.52
N TYR A 64 1.23 -3.08 -5.55
CA TYR A 64 2.55 -2.48 -5.43
C TYR A 64 3.41 -2.73 -6.65
N LYS A 65 3.36 -3.92 -7.25
CA LYS A 65 4.08 -4.21 -8.49
C LYS A 65 3.63 -3.28 -9.61
N LYS A 66 2.32 -3.11 -9.81
CA LYS A 66 1.76 -2.19 -10.80
C LYS A 66 2.16 -0.72 -10.53
N ALA A 67 2.11 -0.27 -9.28
CA ALA A 67 2.53 1.08 -8.91
C ALA A 67 4.05 1.29 -9.07
N CYS A 68 4.86 0.27 -8.76
CA CYS A 68 6.31 0.30 -8.93
C CYS A 68 6.71 0.29 -10.41
N GLU A 69 5.96 -0.39 -11.29
CA GLU A 69 6.10 -0.28 -12.75
C GLU A 69 5.92 1.18 -13.20
N GLY A 70 5.01 1.91 -12.53
CA GLY A 70 4.80 3.36 -12.67
C GLY A 70 5.75 4.28 -11.93
N ASN A 71 6.89 3.77 -11.46
CA ASN A 71 7.93 4.54 -10.77
C ASN A 71 7.50 5.20 -9.45
N ILE A 72 6.48 4.66 -8.77
CA ILE A 72 6.19 5.06 -7.38
C ILE A 72 7.23 4.44 -6.46
N ALA A 73 8.17 5.25 -5.96
CA ALA A 73 9.31 4.80 -5.16
C ALA A 73 8.90 4.02 -3.90
N ASP A 74 7.88 4.49 -3.19
CA ASP A 74 7.36 3.82 -1.99
C ASP A 74 6.70 2.47 -2.31
N ALA A 75 6.05 2.34 -3.47
CA ALA A 75 5.52 1.06 -3.92
C ALA A 75 6.63 0.04 -4.17
N CYS A 76 7.74 0.46 -4.79
CA CYS A 76 8.90 -0.40 -4.98
C CYS A 76 9.54 -0.81 -3.64
N ASN A 77 9.63 0.11 -2.68
CA ASN A 77 10.10 -0.20 -1.32
C ASN A 77 9.21 -1.24 -0.64
N ASN A 78 7.89 -1.04 -0.65
CA ASN A 78 6.96 -1.93 0.04
C ASN A 78 6.93 -3.30 -0.63
N LEU A 79 6.98 -3.36 -1.96
CA LEU A 79 7.12 -4.63 -2.69
C LEU A 79 8.40 -5.38 -2.30
N ALA A 80 9.53 -4.67 -2.17
CA ALA A 80 10.78 -5.26 -1.71
C ALA A 80 10.67 -5.81 -0.28
N THR A 81 9.97 -5.11 0.61
CA THR A 81 9.69 -5.61 1.97
C THR A 81 8.81 -6.85 1.95
N CYS A 82 7.82 -6.92 1.05
CA CYS A 82 7.01 -8.13 0.87
C CYS A 82 7.85 -9.33 0.41
N TYR A 83 8.75 -9.13 -0.58
CA TYR A 83 9.66 -10.19 -1.03
C TYR A 83 10.65 -10.62 0.06
N ASN A 84 11.21 -9.67 0.80
CA ASN A 84 12.12 -9.97 1.91
C ASN A 84 11.44 -10.85 2.97
N SER A 85 10.19 -10.56 3.31
CA SER A 85 9.40 -11.36 4.24
C SER A 85 8.87 -12.66 3.64
N GLU A 86 9.12 -12.95 2.36
CA GLU A 86 8.98 -14.28 1.75
C GLU A 86 10.35 -14.96 1.58
N GLU A 87 11.41 -14.44 2.21
CA GLU A 87 12.81 -14.90 2.09
C GLU A 87 13.38 -14.82 0.67
N LYS A 88 12.73 -14.08 -0.22
CA LYS A 88 13.16 -13.81 -1.61
C LYS A 88 14.11 -12.63 -1.66
N LYS A 89 15.33 -12.84 -1.16
CA LYS A 89 16.34 -11.79 -0.97
C LYS A 89 16.77 -11.12 -2.27
N GLU A 90 16.93 -11.88 -3.35
CA GLU A 90 17.38 -11.34 -4.65
C GLU A 90 16.35 -10.37 -5.22
N GLU A 91 15.06 -10.75 -5.24
CA GLU A 91 13.97 -9.90 -5.67
C GLU A 91 13.83 -8.68 -4.77
N ALA A 92 13.91 -8.86 -3.44
CA ALA A 92 13.88 -7.76 -2.49
C ALA A 92 14.99 -6.74 -2.78
N MET A 93 16.23 -7.19 -2.96
CA MET A 93 17.36 -6.31 -3.29
C MET A 93 17.15 -5.57 -4.61
N ALA A 94 16.62 -6.23 -5.64
CA ALA A 94 16.35 -5.60 -6.93
C ALA A 94 15.33 -4.46 -6.80
N PHE A 95 14.23 -4.69 -6.09
CA PHE A 95 13.20 -3.66 -5.89
C PHE A 95 13.64 -2.56 -4.93
N TYR A 96 14.43 -2.86 -3.89
CA TYR A 96 15.03 -1.81 -3.05
C TYR A 96 15.98 -0.92 -3.86
N LYS A 97 16.85 -1.49 -4.70
CA LYS A 97 17.74 -0.70 -5.58
C LYS A 97 16.93 0.19 -6.53
N LYS A 98 15.85 -0.34 -7.13
CA LYS A 98 14.94 0.47 -7.96
C LYS A 98 14.32 1.62 -7.15
N ALA A 99 13.80 1.35 -5.95
CA ALA A 99 13.23 2.38 -5.08
C ALA A 99 14.25 3.47 -4.72
N ILE A 100 15.50 3.10 -4.43
CA ILE A 100 16.60 4.04 -4.16
C ILE A 100 16.88 4.93 -5.37
N ASN A 101 16.94 4.36 -6.57
CA ASN A 101 17.14 5.12 -7.81
C ASN A 101 15.99 6.10 -8.09
N LEU A 102 14.79 5.79 -7.61
CA LEU A 102 13.61 6.67 -7.65
C LEU A 102 13.55 7.67 -6.48
N GLY A 103 14.56 7.70 -5.61
CA GLY A 103 14.70 8.66 -4.51
C GLY A 103 14.23 8.18 -3.13
N SER A 104 13.88 6.90 -2.95
CA SER A 104 13.42 6.40 -1.65
C SER A 104 14.57 6.27 -0.64
N ILE A 105 14.56 7.13 0.37
CA ILE A 105 15.47 7.06 1.52
C ILE A 105 15.14 5.84 2.40
N LEU A 106 13.85 5.49 2.52
CA LEU A 106 13.40 4.32 3.27
C LEU A 106 13.97 3.03 2.68
N ALA A 107 13.95 2.88 1.35
CA ALA A 107 14.53 1.73 0.69
C ALA A 107 16.04 1.60 0.95
N LYS A 108 16.77 2.73 1.01
CA LYS A 108 18.20 2.73 1.36
C LYS A 108 18.44 2.20 2.77
N LYS A 109 17.61 2.60 3.74
CA LYS A 109 17.68 2.10 5.12
C LYS A 109 17.34 0.60 5.17
N ASN A 110 16.27 0.17 4.50
CA ASN A 110 15.81 -1.21 4.51
C ASN A 110 16.81 -2.16 3.84
N LEU A 111 17.39 -1.77 2.69
CA LEU A 111 18.44 -2.54 2.03
C LEU A 111 19.67 -2.72 2.93
N ARG A 112 20.03 -1.70 3.72
CA ARG A 112 21.17 -1.79 4.64
C ARG A 112 20.94 -2.78 5.78
N GLY A 113 19.69 -2.98 6.21
CA GLY A 113 19.33 -4.01 7.20
C GLY A 113 19.13 -5.42 6.63
N LEU A 114 19.15 -5.56 5.30
CA LEU A 114 19.04 -6.84 4.60
C LEU A 114 20.40 -7.55 4.43
N LEU A 115 21.48 -6.77 4.40
CA LEU A 115 22.88 -7.19 4.26
C LEU A 115 23.48 -7.51 5.63
#